data_AF-A0A7L1NJK5-F1
#
_entry.id   AF-A0A7L1NJK5-F1
#
_cell.length_a   1.000
_cell.length_b   1.000
_cell.length_c   1.000
_cell.angle_alpha   90.00
_cell.angle_beta   90.00
_cell.angle_gamma   90.00
#
_symmetry.space_group_name_H-M   'P 1'
#
loop_
_entity.id
_entity.type
_entity.pdbx_description
1 polymer ?
#
loop_
_entity_poly.entity_id
_entity_poly.type
_entity_poly.pdbx_seq_one_letter_code
_entity_poly.pdbx_strand_id
1 'polypeptide(L)'
;PAGRPRRGAPPAPRPCKETFNVFYHEADSDWATALSPPWMENPYVKVDTVAAEHLSHLPAASPGRPGAGRAAGRGNVKTLRLGPL
;
A
#
# COMPACT_ATOMS: atom_id res chain seq x y z
N PRO A 1 -44.53 11.24 -9.50
CA PRO A 1 -43.24 11.85 -9.08
C PRO A 1 -42.15 10.78 -8.88
N ALA A 2 -41.48 10.38 -9.97
CA ALA A 2 -40.37 9.45 -9.93
C ALA A 2 -39.04 10.23 -10.00
N GLY A 3 -38.22 10.10 -8.96
CA GLY A 3 -36.91 10.73 -8.88
C GLY A 3 -35.98 10.22 -9.98
N ARG A 4 -35.44 11.15 -10.76
CA ARG A 4 -34.50 10.88 -11.85
C ARG A 4 -33.21 10.27 -11.28
N PRO A 5 -32.69 9.14 -11.80
CA PRO A 5 -31.43 8.58 -11.32
C PRO A 5 -30.29 9.55 -11.64
N ARG A 6 -29.48 9.89 -10.63
CA ARG A 6 -28.27 10.70 -10.81
C ARG A 6 -27.28 9.91 -11.68
N ARG A 7 -27.28 10.18 -12.99
CA ARG A 7 -26.26 9.68 -13.92
C ARG A 7 -24.88 10.15 -13.43
N GLY A 8 -23.96 9.21 -13.27
CA GLY A 8 -22.53 9.50 -13.24
C GLY A 8 -21.94 9.92 -11.90
N ALA A 9 -22.33 9.29 -10.79
CA ALA A 9 -21.45 9.32 -9.62
C ALA A 9 -20.16 8.55 -9.98
N PRO A 10 -18.95 9.16 -9.87
CA PRO A 10 -17.72 8.40 -10.03
C PRO A 10 -17.70 7.26 -9.00
N PRO A 11 -17.07 6.11 -9.31
CA PRO A 11 -16.93 5.05 -8.32
C PRO A 11 -16.33 5.65 -7.06
N ALA A 12 -16.93 5.34 -5.90
CA ALA A 12 -16.41 5.81 -4.63
C ALA A 12 -14.91 5.52 -4.60
N PRO A 13 -14.06 6.53 -4.27
CA PRO A 13 -12.63 6.29 -4.19
C PRO A 13 -12.41 5.10 -3.27
N ARG A 14 -11.64 4.13 -3.74
CA ARG A 14 -11.26 2.98 -2.93
C ARG A 14 -10.73 3.54 -1.61
N PRO A 15 -11.14 2.99 -0.45
CA PRO A 15 -10.67 3.50 0.82
C PRO A 15 -9.14 3.47 0.82
N CYS A 16 -8.54 4.61 1.15
CA CYS A 16 -7.09 4.70 1.30
C CYS A 16 -6.64 3.61 2.27
N LYS A 17 -5.60 2.86 1.89
CA LYS A 17 -5.00 1.83 2.75
C LYS A 17 -3.68 2.37 3.29
N GLU A 18 -3.44 2.08 4.56
CA GLU A 18 -2.22 2.45 5.29
C GLU A 18 -1.39 1.21 5.65
N THR A 19 -1.68 0.09 4.99
CA THR A 19 -1.05 -1.21 5.18
C THR A 19 -0.62 -1.83 3.86
N PHE A 20 0.44 -2.65 3.90
CA PHE A 20 0.90 -3.48 2.79
C PHE A 20 1.17 -4.91 3.28
N ASN A 21 1.13 -5.89 2.37
CA ASN A 21 1.47 -7.27 2.70
C ASN A 21 2.92 -7.56 2.31
N VAL A 22 3.62 -8.36 3.12
CA VAL A 22 4.93 -8.91 2.82
C VAL A 22 4.79 -10.41 2.57
N PHE A 23 5.40 -10.91 1.50
CA PHE A 23 5.41 -12.32 1.16
C PHE A 23 6.83 -12.79 0.80
N TYR A 24 7.07 -14.10 0.84
CA TYR A 24 8.31 -14.72 0.39
C TYR A 24 8.03 -15.98 -0.44
N HIS A 25 9.01 -16.41 -1.24
CA HIS A 25 8.95 -17.63 -2.04
C HIS A 25 10.34 -18.27 -2.05
N GLU A 26 10.45 -19.52 -1.59
CA GLU A 26 11.70 -20.29 -1.60
C GLU A 26 11.99 -20.85 -2.98
N ALA A 27 13.25 -20.85 -3.38
CA ALA A 27 13.70 -21.39 -4.66
C ALA A 27 15.12 -21.94 -4.55
N ASP A 28 15.35 -23.11 -5.13
CA ASP A 28 16.67 -23.77 -5.15
C ASP A 28 17.68 -23.05 -6.09
N SER A 29 17.20 -22.17 -6.97
CA SER A 29 18.01 -21.40 -7.91
C SER A 29 17.35 -20.06 -8.30
N ASP A 30 18.11 -19.16 -8.90
CA ASP A 30 17.59 -17.88 -9.42
C ASP A 30 16.88 -18.08 -10.75
N TRP A 31 15.59 -18.41 -10.69
CA TRP A 31 14.75 -18.63 -11.87
C TRP A 31 13.68 -17.55 -12.05
N ALA A 32 13.67 -16.51 -11.20
CA ALA A 32 12.67 -15.47 -11.23
C ALA A 32 12.69 -14.71 -12.57
N THR A 33 11.49 -14.43 -13.10
CA THR A 33 11.29 -13.67 -14.34
C THR A 33 10.25 -12.58 -14.10
N ALA A 34 9.99 -11.74 -15.11
CA ALA A 34 8.96 -10.70 -15.02
C ALA A 34 7.54 -11.27 -14.72
N LEU A 35 7.30 -12.54 -15.03
CA LEU A 35 5.97 -13.17 -14.93
C LEU A 35 5.92 -14.37 -13.97
N SER A 36 7.06 -14.83 -13.47
CA SER A 36 7.15 -16.06 -12.67
C SER A 36 8.13 -15.89 -11.50
N PRO A 37 7.78 -16.33 -10.27
CA PRO A 37 6.49 -16.89 -9.86
C PRO A 37 5.32 -15.89 -10.07
N PRO A 38 4.08 -16.36 -10.28
CA PRO A 38 2.96 -15.47 -10.57
C PRO A 38 2.69 -14.53 -9.40
N TRP A 39 2.36 -13.27 -9.70
CA TRP A 39 2.15 -12.18 -8.73
C TRP A 39 0.84 -12.31 -7.92
N MET A 40 0.72 -13.40 -7.16
CA MET A 40 -0.44 -13.79 -6.35
C MET A 40 0.01 -14.50 -5.06
N GLU A 41 -0.85 -14.60 -4.06
CA GLU A 41 -0.54 -15.24 -2.75
C GLU A 41 -0.23 -16.75 -2.84
N ASN A 42 -0.47 -17.39 -3.97
CA ASN A 42 0.03 -18.74 -4.21
C ASN A 42 0.81 -18.68 -5.53
N PRO A 43 2.14 -18.81 -5.52
CA PRO A 43 2.97 -19.59 -4.59
C PRO A 43 3.66 -18.82 -3.45
N TYR A 44 3.40 -17.52 -3.30
CA TYR A 44 4.07 -16.68 -2.30
C TYR A 44 3.50 -16.84 -0.88
N VAL A 45 4.30 -17.30 0.07
CA VAL A 45 3.86 -17.43 1.47
C VAL A 45 3.79 -16.05 2.13
N LYS A 46 2.62 -15.72 2.69
CA LYS A 46 2.41 -14.44 3.39
C LYS A 46 3.12 -14.42 4.74
N VAL A 47 3.93 -13.39 4.96
CA VAL A 47 4.67 -13.15 6.20
C VAL A 47 3.85 -12.33 7.19
N ASP A 48 3.39 -11.15 6.76
CA ASP A 48 2.65 -10.22 7.61
C ASP A 48 1.85 -9.21 6.76
N THR A 49 0.86 -8.56 7.38
CA THR A 49 0.25 -7.32 6.90
C THR A 49 0.80 -6.16 7.73
N VAL A 50 1.77 -5.44 7.16
CA VAL A 50 2.51 -4.38 7.82
C VAL A 50 1.76 -3.05 7.72
N ALA A 51 1.53 -2.42 8.87
CA ALA A 51 1.03 -1.05 8.96
C ALA A 51 2.18 -0.06 9.16
N ALA A 52 2.00 1.18 8.71
CA ALA A 52 2.86 2.28 9.10
C ALA A 52 2.52 2.77 10.51
N GLU A 53 3.54 3.00 11.34
CA GLU A 53 3.38 3.65 12.65
C GLU A 53 3.29 5.18 12.50
N HIS A 54 4.11 5.72 11.59
CA HIS A 54 4.18 7.13 11.27
C HIS A 54 3.63 7.39 9.88
N LEU A 55 2.53 8.14 9.81
CA LEU A 55 1.96 8.62 8.55
C LEU A 55 2.52 10.01 8.23
N SER A 56 3.02 10.17 7.01
CA SER A 56 3.42 11.48 6.50
C SER A 56 2.18 12.27 6.13
N HIS A 57 1.67 13.05 7.07
CA HIS A 57 0.62 14.01 6.79
C HIS A 57 1.20 15.14 5.94
N LEU A 58 0.62 15.36 4.77
CA LEU A 58 0.81 16.64 4.10
C LEU A 58 0.26 17.72 5.03
N PRO A 59 1.01 18.80 5.33
CA PRO A 59 0.44 19.92 6.04
C PRO A 59 -0.77 20.39 5.22
N ALA A 60 -1.93 20.55 5.87
CA ALA A 60 -3.10 21.10 5.22
C ALA A 60 -2.66 22.38 4.50
N ALA A 61 -2.93 22.48 3.19
CA ALA A 61 -2.63 23.67 2.43
C ALA A 61 -3.45 24.82 3.06
N SER A 62 -2.86 25.58 3.97
CA SER A 62 -3.45 26.83 4.41
C SER A 62 -3.53 27.72 3.18
N PRO A 63 -4.73 28.20 2.78
CA PRO A 63 -4.85 29.10 1.65
C PRO A 63 -3.99 30.33 1.93
N GLY A 64 -2.96 30.57 1.12
CA GLY A 64 -2.16 31.80 1.19
C GLY A 64 -0.71 31.70 1.68
N ARG A 65 -0.15 30.51 1.95
CA ARG A 65 1.30 30.39 2.25
C ARG A 65 2.07 29.65 1.15
N PRO A 66 2.59 30.34 0.12
CA PRO A 66 3.52 29.74 -0.83
C PRO A 66 4.81 29.38 -0.08
N GLY A 67 5.14 28.08 0.00
CA GLY A 67 6.38 27.59 0.59
C GLY A 67 6.27 26.61 1.78
N ALA A 68 5.07 26.26 2.22
CA ALA A 68 4.89 25.22 3.24
C ALA A 68 4.53 23.88 2.61
N GLY A 69 5.52 23.00 2.39
CA GLY A 69 5.22 21.71 1.78
C GLY A 69 6.33 20.67 1.80
N ARG A 70 7.28 20.71 2.74
CA ARG A 70 8.10 19.53 2.99
C ARG A 70 7.33 18.64 3.95
N ALA A 71 6.81 17.51 3.47
CA ALA A 71 6.25 16.48 4.32
C ALA A 71 7.31 16.09 5.36
N ALA A 72 7.06 16.41 6.63
CA ALA A 72 7.93 16.00 7.74
C ALA A 72 7.59 14.55 8.10
N GLY A 73 7.86 13.63 7.17
CA GLY A 73 7.64 12.20 7.38
C GLY A 73 8.77 11.60 8.22
N ARG A 74 8.41 10.83 9.25
CA ARG A 74 9.34 9.93 9.95
C ARG A 74 9.38 8.59 9.20
N GLY A 75 10.54 7.96 9.12
CA GLY A 75 10.67 6.61 8.55
C GLY A 75 10.04 5.56 9.46
N ASN A 76 9.46 4.51 8.88
CA ASN A 76 8.92 3.35 9.58
C ASN A 76 9.88 2.16 9.47
N VAL A 77 9.99 1.35 10.53
CA VAL A 77 10.80 0.13 10.54
C VAL A 77 9.99 -1.02 11.10
N LYS A 78 9.95 -2.16 10.39
CA LYS A 78 9.33 -3.41 10.84
C LYS A 78 10.31 -4.56 10.58
N THR A 79 10.74 -5.24 11.64
CA THR A 79 11.58 -6.44 11.54
C THR A 79 10.69 -7.68 11.49
N LEU A 80 10.81 -8.47 10.43
CA LEU A 80 10.07 -9.72 10.23
C LEU A 80 11.03 -10.91 10.24
N ARG A 81 10.59 -12.03 10.80
CA ARG A 81 11.32 -13.30 10.76
C ARG A 81 10.69 -14.18 9.69
N LEU A 82 11.52 -14.79 8.85
CA LEU A 82 11.11 -15.75 7.85
C LEU A 82 11.51 -17.16 8.31
N GLY A 83 10.61 -18.13 8.16
CA GLY A 83 10.97 -19.55 8.20
C GLY A 83 10.61 -20.35 9.46
N PRO A 84 11.05 -21.63 9.52
CA PRO A 84 12.21 -22.22 8.82
C PRO A 84 12.10 -22.20 7.28
N LEU A 85 13.24 -21.98 6.63
CA LEU A 85 13.41 -21.90 5.17
C LEU A 85 14.19 -23.12 4.66
#